data_AF-A0A2G6EC50-F1
#
_entry.id   AF-A0A2G6EC50-F1
#
_cell.length_a   1.000
_cell.length_b   1.000
_cell.length_c   1.000
_cell.angle_alpha   90.00
_cell.angle_beta   90.00
_cell.angle_gamma   90.00
#
_symmetry.space_group_name_H-M   'P 1'
#
loop_
_entity.id
_entity.type
_entity.pdbx_description
1 polymer ?
#
loop_
_entity_poly.entity_id
_entity_poly.type
_entity_poly.pdbx_seq_one_letter_code
_entity_poly.pdbx_strand_id
1 'polypeptide(L)'
;MEIIFCQFFDKEKREITTVDLVSTIIYEQNNKIPMKHKYINSLGIGFDAYVGYLTNKSKYFPGIFACLLSVLRALVNLKNIEVTVNVNKQKIYGEKLLLSLGNGIASGGVFYLNPIAVINDGAIDLTIVDKVSVTQILTALPFILFNKLKKIHEAKQYCAPEITVNLKTPYFVHLDGEIISTKAKKIIVKSLPKAIKIIQMKS
;
A
#
# COMPACT_ATOMS: atom_id res chain seq x y z
N MET A 1 -20.82 13.84 -27.43
CA MET A 1 -19.91 12.97 -26.67
C MET A 1 -18.42 13.18 -27.05
N GLU A 2 -18.10 13.95 -28.11
CA GLU A 2 -16.72 14.23 -28.54
C GLU A 2 -16.05 15.47 -27.90
N ILE A 3 -16.82 16.36 -27.26
CA ILE A 3 -16.30 17.67 -26.78
C ILE A 3 -15.45 17.54 -25.50
N ILE A 4 -15.69 16.51 -24.67
CA ILE A 4 -14.96 16.31 -23.40
C ILE A 4 -13.52 15.80 -23.66
N PHE A 5 -13.29 15.07 -24.76
CA PHE A 5 -11.97 14.50 -25.06
C PHE A 5 -10.95 15.58 -25.46
N CYS A 6 -11.40 16.66 -26.10
CA CYS A 6 -10.53 17.76 -26.53
C CYS A 6 -10.01 18.62 -25.36
N GLN A 7 -10.80 18.80 -24.29
CA GLN A 7 -10.36 19.58 -23.11
C GLN A 7 -9.24 18.89 -22.32
N PHE A 8 -9.13 17.56 -22.42
CA PHE A 8 -8.06 16.82 -21.74
C PHE A 8 -6.69 17.13 -22.32
N PHE A 9 -6.60 17.45 -23.62
CA PHE A 9 -5.34 17.71 -24.36
C PHE A 9 -4.92 19.18 -24.41
N ASP A 10 -5.65 20.06 -23.73
CA ASP A 10 -5.30 21.47 -23.62
C ASP A 10 -3.99 21.65 -22.84
N LYS A 11 -2.92 22.06 -23.55
CA LYS A 11 -1.57 22.21 -22.98
C LYS A 11 -1.51 23.29 -21.90
N GLU A 12 -2.38 24.29 -21.92
CA GLU A 12 -2.33 25.39 -20.96
C GLU A 12 -2.82 24.99 -19.56
N LYS A 13 -3.65 23.94 -19.48
CA LYS A 13 -4.19 23.41 -18.21
C LYS A 13 -3.30 22.37 -17.54
N ARG A 14 -2.13 22.10 -18.12
CA ARG A 14 -1.21 21.07 -17.64
C ARG A 14 0.04 21.71 -17.05
N GLU A 15 0.58 21.08 -16.03
CA GLU A 15 1.90 21.41 -15.48
C GLU A 15 2.74 20.15 -15.31
N ILE A 16 4.07 20.33 -15.35
CA ILE A 16 5.01 19.26 -15.05
C ILE A 16 5.36 19.37 -13.58
N THR A 17 5.04 18.33 -12.81
CA THR A 17 5.47 18.21 -11.42
C THR A 17 6.45 17.06 -11.26
N THR A 18 7.30 17.15 -10.24
CA THR A 18 8.19 16.04 -9.86
C THR A 18 7.57 15.28 -8.72
N VAL A 19 7.52 13.96 -8.86
CA VAL A 19 7.08 13.03 -7.83
C VAL A 19 8.21 12.11 -7.42
N ASP A 20 8.09 11.62 -6.20
CA ASP A 20 9.00 10.66 -5.62
C ASP A 20 8.71 9.28 -6.17
N LEU A 21 9.75 8.47 -6.23
CA LEU A 21 9.67 7.06 -6.58
C LEU A 21 10.13 6.26 -5.37
N VAL A 22 9.45 5.18 -5.04
CA VAL A 22 9.86 4.37 -3.90
C VAL A 22 10.63 3.16 -4.39
N SER A 23 11.83 2.97 -3.87
CA SER A 23 12.64 1.77 -4.10
C SER A 23 12.43 0.76 -2.98
N THR A 24 12.42 -0.52 -3.32
CA THR A 24 12.29 -1.60 -2.35
C THR A 24 13.25 -2.75 -2.64
N ILE A 25 13.80 -3.32 -1.56
CA ILE A 25 14.62 -4.52 -1.57
C ILE A 25 13.90 -5.58 -0.74
N ILE A 26 13.54 -6.70 -1.36
CA ILE A 26 12.79 -7.79 -0.74
C ILE A 26 13.69 -9.03 -0.66
N TYR A 27 13.85 -9.55 0.55
CA TYR A 27 14.53 -10.81 0.82
C TYR A 27 13.49 -11.89 1.08
N GLU A 28 13.51 -12.95 0.29
CA GLU A 28 12.65 -14.12 0.45
C GLU A 28 13.30 -15.18 1.34
N GLN A 29 12.46 -16.03 1.95
CA GLN A 29 12.97 -17.20 2.66
C GLN A 29 13.77 -18.11 1.72
N ASN A 30 14.94 -18.56 2.18
CA ASN A 30 15.85 -19.47 1.47
C ASN A 30 16.40 -18.93 0.14
N ASN A 31 16.26 -17.63 -0.13
CA ASN A 31 16.87 -17.00 -1.30
C ASN A 31 18.00 -16.06 -0.85
N LYS A 32 19.20 -16.25 -1.41
CA LYS A 32 20.38 -15.41 -1.10
C LYS A 32 20.36 -14.09 -1.86
N ILE A 33 19.68 -14.03 -3.01
CA ILE A 33 19.65 -12.86 -3.87
C ILE A 33 18.35 -12.09 -3.58
N PRO A 34 18.43 -10.82 -3.15
CA PRO A 34 17.23 -10.03 -2.95
C PRO A 34 16.64 -9.55 -4.27
N MET A 35 15.32 -9.41 -4.29
CA MET A 35 14.59 -8.77 -5.38
C MET A 35 14.63 -7.26 -5.20
N LYS A 36 14.86 -6.53 -6.28
CA LYS A 36 14.88 -5.06 -6.28
C LYS A 36 13.76 -4.56 -7.18
N HIS A 37 12.85 -3.78 -6.61
CA HIS A 37 11.72 -3.21 -7.34
C HIS A 37 11.55 -1.74 -7.02
N LYS A 38 10.69 -1.08 -7.79
CA LYS A 38 10.26 0.29 -7.56
C LYS A 38 8.74 0.34 -7.71
N TYR A 39 8.10 1.24 -6.98
CA TYR A 39 6.66 1.44 -7.03
C TYR A 39 6.32 2.92 -6.85
N ILE A 40 5.16 3.34 -7.35
CA ILE A 40 4.73 4.73 -7.35
C ILE A 40 3.69 4.98 -6.25
N ASN A 41 2.78 4.03 -6.03
CA ASN A 41 1.62 4.24 -5.17
C ASN A 41 1.81 3.61 -3.79
N SER A 42 1.81 2.27 -3.70
CA SER A 42 1.89 1.60 -2.40
C SER A 42 2.49 0.20 -2.46
N LEU A 43 3.15 -0.15 -1.36
CA LEU A 43 3.52 -1.52 -1.01
C LEU A 43 2.69 -1.94 0.19
N GLY A 44 2.03 -3.10 0.11
CA GLY A 44 1.33 -3.66 1.27
C GLY A 44 1.77 -5.07 1.64
N ILE A 45 1.61 -5.36 2.93
CA ILE A 45 1.99 -6.62 3.59
C ILE A 45 0.84 -7.02 4.52
N GLY A 46 0.56 -8.32 4.63
CA GLY A 46 -0.51 -8.81 5.50
C GLY A 46 -1.85 -8.88 4.77
N PHE A 47 -2.93 -8.51 5.46
CA PHE A 47 -4.29 -8.67 4.95
C PHE A 47 -4.53 -8.02 3.58
N ASP A 48 -4.03 -6.79 3.36
CA ASP A 48 -4.08 -6.09 2.06
C ASP A 48 -3.46 -6.93 0.93
N ALA A 49 -2.22 -7.38 1.11
CA ALA A 49 -1.52 -8.23 0.16
C ALA A 49 -2.26 -9.54 -0.12
N TYR A 50 -2.85 -10.13 0.91
CA TYR A 50 -3.63 -11.36 0.75
C TYR A 50 -4.93 -11.13 -0.03
N VAL A 51 -5.62 -10.01 0.20
CA VAL A 51 -6.77 -9.58 -0.61
C VAL A 51 -6.36 -9.39 -2.06
N GLY A 52 -5.28 -8.66 -2.33
CA GLY A 52 -4.75 -8.47 -3.69
C GLY A 52 -4.43 -9.80 -4.39
N TYR A 53 -3.83 -10.75 -3.67
CA TYR A 53 -3.59 -12.10 -4.19
C TYR A 53 -4.89 -12.84 -4.55
N LEU A 54 -5.91 -12.78 -3.70
CA LEU A 54 -7.21 -13.39 -3.99
C LEU A 54 -7.93 -12.71 -5.16
N THR A 55 -7.83 -11.38 -5.26
CA THR A 55 -8.42 -10.60 -6.36
C THR A 55 -7.76 -10.97 -7.70
N ASN A 56 -6.43 -11.06 -7.75
CA ASN A 56 -5.71 -11.45 -8.97
C ASN A 56 -6.01 -12.89 -9.41
N LYS A 57 -6.40 -13.76 -8.47
CA LYS A 57 -6.85 -15.14 -8.78
C LYS A 57 -8.30 -15.24 -9.25
N SER A 58 -9.13 -14.23 -8.97
CA SER A 58 -10.54 -14.25 -9.31
C SER A 58 -10.74 -13.92 -10.79
N LYS A 59 -11.27 -14.86 -11.58
CA LYS A 59 -11.52 -14.69 -13.02
C LYS A 59 -12.90 -14.11 -13.37
N TYR A 60 -13.78 -13.95 -12.37
CA TYR A 60 -15.22 -13.86 -12.62
C TYR A 60 -15.75 -12.44 -12.84
N PHE A 61 -15.11 -11.40 -12.27
CA PHE A 61 -15.54 -10.01 -12.43
C PHE A 61 -14.34 -9.05 -12.39
N PRO A 62 -14.21 -8.09 -13.30
CA PRO A 62 -13.20 -7.04 -13.19
C PRO A 62 -13.60 -5.97 -12.16
N GLY A 63 -12.61 -5.29 -11.60
CA GLY A 63 -12.82 -4.06 -10.82
C GLY A 63 -13.24 -4.27 -9.36
N ILE A 64 -13.93 -3.27 -8.83
CA ILE A 64 -14.12 -3.10 -7.37
C ILE A 64 -14.91 -4.23 -6.69
N PHE A 65 -15.87 -4.83 -7.39
CA PHE A 65 -16.67 -5.93 -6.84
C PHE A 65 -15.84 -7.18 -6.57
N ALA A 66 -14.89 -7.51 -7.44
CA ALA A 66 -13.98 -8.62 -7.20
C ALA A 66 -13.04 -8.34 -6.03
N CYS A 67 -12.63 -7.09 -5.83
CA CYS A 67 -11.85 -6.71 -4.67
C CYS A 67 -12.65 -6.85 -3.36
N LEU A 68 -13.88 -6.33 -3.32
CA LEU A 68 -14.76 -6.46 -2.15
C LEU A 68 -15.07 -7.93 -1.83
N LEU A 69 -15.34 -8.77 -2.85
CA LEU A 69 -15.55 -10.20 -2.63
C LEU A 69 -14.29 -10.89 -2.11
N SER A 70 -13.11 -10.50 -2.58
CA SER A 70 -11.83 -10.99 -2.05
C SER A 70 -11.59 -10.55 -0.60
N VAL A 71 -12.02 -9.35 -0.19
CA VAL A 71 -12.02 -8.94 1.22
C VAL A 71 -12.85 -9.91 2.04
N LEU A 72 -14.09 -10.20 1.63
CA LEU A 72 -14.96 -11.14 2.34
C LEU A 72 -14.35 -12.55 2.41
N ARG A 73 -13.71 -13.02 1.33
CA ARG A 73 -12.99 -14.31 1.31
C ARG A 73 -11.76 -14.30 2.22
N ALA A 74 -11.03 -13.20 2.25
CA ALA A 74 -9.85 -13.04 3.10
C ALA A 74 -10.22 -13.06 4.59
N LEU A 75 -11.39 -12.53 4.97
CA LEU A 75 -11.89 -12.56 6.36
C LEU A 75 -12.07 -13.97 6.90
N VAL A 76 -12.44 -14.95 6.06
CA VAL A 76 -12.56 -16.36 6.47
C VAL A 76 -11.20 -16.95 6.87
N ASN A 77 -10.11 -16.47 6.27
CA ASN A 77 -8.74 -16.90 6.53
C ASN A 77 -7.91 -15.77 7.13
N LEU A 78 -8.49 -15.01 8.06
CA LEU A 78 -7.84 -13.89 8.71
C LEU A 78 -6.59 -14.35 9.45
N LYS A 79 -5.42 -13.82 9.06
CA LYS A 79 -4.13 -14.11 9.69
C LYS A 79 -3.40 -12.83 10.00
N ASN A 80 -2.98 -12.70 11.25
CA ASN A 80 -2.06 -11.64 11.66
C ASN A 80 -0.62 -12.02 11.28
N ILE A 81 0.22 -11.02 11.12
CA ILE A 81 1.65 -11.15 10.87
C ILE A 81 2.43 -10.59 12.06
N GLU A 82 3.38 -11.38 12.57
CA GLU A 82 4.31 -10.90 13.59
C GLU A 82 5.48 -10.19 12.92
N VAL A 83 5.63 -8.90 13.21
CA VAL A 83 6.56 -8.02 12.50
C VAL A 83 7.47 -7.26 13.45
N THR A 84 8.60 -6.82 12.93
CA THR A 84 9.44 -5.77 13.52
C THR A 84 9.68 -4.71 12.46
N VAL A 85 9.26 -3.48 12.73
CA VAL A 85 9.41 -2.32 11.85
C VAL A 85 10.35 -1.30 12.47
N ASN A 86 11.32 -0.84 11.71
CA ASN A 86 12.15 0.31 12.06
C ASN A 86 11.72 1.51 11.22
N VAL A 87 11.30 2.60 11.89
CA VAL A 87 10.81 3.84 11.28
C VAL A 87 11.20 5.02 12.19
N ASN A 88 11.84 6.08 11.66
CA ASN A 88 12.25 7.27 12.44
C ASN A 88 12.94 6.98 13.79
N LYS A 89 13.91 6.05 13.83
CA LYS A 89 14.59 5.59 15.07
C LYS A 89 13.68 4.87 16.07
N GLN A 90 12.39 4.71 15.78
CA GLN A 90 11.46 3.90 16.54
C GLN A 90 11.48 2.47 16.03
N LYS A 91 11.32 1.53 16.97
CA LYS A 91 11.19 0.10 16.68
C LYS A 91 9.83 -0.37 17.14
N ILE A 92 8.97 -0.73 16.19
CA ILE A 92 7.61 -1.20 16.42
C ILE A 92 7.63 -2.72 16.28
N TYR A 93 7.03 -3.43 17.22
CA TYR A 93 6.97 -4.89 17.19
C TYR A 93 5.56 -5.40 17.54
N GLY A 94 5.31 -6.67 17.21
CA GLY A 94 4.09 -7.40 17.60
C GLY A 94 3.26 -7.87 16.41
N GLU A 95 2.08 -8.41 16.73
CA GLU A 95 1.10 -8.92 15.76
C GLU A 95 0.32 -7.78 15.11
N LYS A 96 0.35 -7.72 13.78
CA LYS A 96 -0.33 -6.72 12.95
C LYS A 96 -1.27 -7.41 11.98
N LEU A 97 -2.37 -6.74 11.63
CA LEU A 97 -3.23 -7.17 10.54
C LEU A 97 -2.55 -6.92 9.20
N LEU A 98 -2.09 -5.68 8.99
CA LEU A 98 -1.47 -5.24 7.75
C LEU A 98 -0.51 -4.08 7.98
N LEU A 99 0.37 -3.88 7.01
CA LEU A 99 1.21 -2.71 6.86
C LEU A 99 1.04 -2.19 5.44
N SER A 100 0.86 -0.88 5.29
CA SER A 100 0.80 -0.20 3.99
C SER A 100 1.82 0.93 3.94
N LEU A 101 2.78 0.82 3.02
CA LEU A 101 3.88 1.77 2.80
C LEU A 101 3.58 2.53 1.51
N GLY A 102 2.90 3.66 1.65
CA GLY A 102 2.39 4.48 0.56
C GLY A 102 3.27 5.69 0.26
N ASN A 103 3.35 6.01 -1.03
CA ASN A 103 3.69 7.34 -1.55
C ASN A 103 2.42 8.02 -2.10
N GLY A 104 1.43 7.23 -2.55
CA GLY A 104 0.07 7.70 -2.83
C GLY A 104 -0.91 7.37 -1.70
N ILE A 105 -2.11 7.97 -1.79
CA ILE A 105 -3.09 7.96 -0.69
C ILE A 105 -3.94 6.69 -0.58
N ALA A 106 -4.07 5.93 -1.67
CA ALA A 106 -5.04 4.83 -1.75
C ALA A 106 -4.48 3.61 -2.49
N SER A 107 -4.66 2.43 -1.93
CA SER A 107 -4.42 1.14 -2.60
C SER A 107 -5.67 0.71 -3.36
N GLY A 108 -5.50 0.10 -4.55
CA GLY A 108 -6.63 -0.40 -5.35
C GLY A 108 -7.65 0.66 -5.78
N GLY A 109 -7.26 1.95 -5.76
CA GLY A 109 -8.09 3.10 -6.14
C GLY A 109 -9.10 3.58 -5.10
N VAL A 110 -9.49 2.74 -4.13
CA VAL A 110 -10.56 3.06 -3.17
C VAL A 110 -10.21 2.82 -1.70
N PHE A 111 -9.12 2.10 -1.41
CA PHE A 111 -8.72 1.82 -0.04
C PHE A 111 -7.73 2.88 0.43
N TYR A 112 -8.23 3.93 1.09
CA TYR A 112 -7.41 5.02 1.62
C TYR A 112 -6.61 4.57 2.86
N LEU A 113 -5.57 3.78 2.62
CA LEU A 113 -4.68 3.25 3.65
C LEU A 113 -3.59 4.26 4.04
N ASN A 114 -3.24 5.22 3.19
CA ASN A 114 -2.22 6.23 3.47
C ASN A 114 -2.79 7.65 3.23
N PRO A 115 -3.88 8.04 3.89
CA PRO A 115 -4.67 9.22 3.55
C PRO A 115 -3.95 10.57 3.68
N ILE A 116 -2.79 10.60 4.34
CA ILE A 116 -1.97 11.79 4.54
C ILE A 116 -0.74 11.83 3.61
N ALA A 117 -0.59 10.85 2.72
CA ALA A 117 0.59 10.73 1.89
C ALA A 117 0.75 11.88 0.91
N VAL A 118 1.99 12.34 0.77
CA VAL A 118 2.38 13.43 -0.13
C VAL A 118 3.41 12.90 -1.11
N ILE A 119 3.05 12.86 -2.40
CA ILE A 119 3.82 12.20 -3.46
C ILE A 119 5.19 12.83 -3.77
N ASN A 120 5.60 13.90 -3.10
CA ASN A 120 6.79 14.69 -3.43
C ASN A 120 7.50 15.31 -2.22
N ASP A 121 7.30 14.77 -1.01
CA ASP A 121 7.86 15.31 0.23
C ASP A 121 9.15 14.59 0.70
N GLY A 122 9.60 13.59 -0.05
CA GLY A 122 10.77 12.77 0.24
C GLY A 122 10.54 11.68 1.29
N ALA A 123 9.30 11.42 1.70
CA ALA A 123 8.95 10.45 2.73
C ALA A 123 8.14 9.27 2.17
N ILE A 124 8.02 8.23 3.00
CA ILE A 124 7.11 7.10 2.80
C ILE A 124 6.16 7.10 3.98
N ASP A 125 4.86 7.07 3.71
CA ASP A 125 3.83 6.94 4.72
C ASP A 125 3.60 5.48 5.05
N LEU A 126 3.80 5.13 6.31
CA LEU A 126 3.53 3.82 6.85
C LEU A 126 2.26 3.87 7.69
N THR A 127 1.25 3.12 7.26
CA THR A 127 0.11 2.75 8.08
C THR A 127 0.30 1.34 8.61
N ILE A 128 0.22 1.19 9.92
CA ILE A 128 0.21 -0.10 10.61
C ILE A 128 -1.17 -0.28 11.22
N VAL A 129 -1.83 -1.39 10.93
CA VAL A 129 -3.05 -1.79 11.63
C VAL A 129 -2.70 -2.92 12.59
N ASP A 130 -2.93 -2.69 13.88
CA ASP A 130 -2.76 -3.70 14.93
C ASP A 130 -3.71 -4.90 14.70
N LYS A 131 -3.53 -5.99 15.44
CA LYS A 131 -4.43 -7.14 15.33
C LYS A 131 -5.87 -6.71 15.65
N VAL A 132 -6.81 -7.19 14.83
CA VAL A 132 -8.24 -6.87 14.95
C VAL A 132 -9.09 -8.11 14.68
N SER A 133 -10.32 -8.10 15.17
CA SER A 133 -11.34 -9.09 14.87
C SER A 133 -11.98 -8.86 13.50
N VAL A 134 -12.68 -9.87 12.98
CA VAL A 134 -13.48 -9.76 11.75
C VAL A 134 -14.53 -8.64 11.87
N THR A 135 -15.18 -8.49 13.03
CA THR A 135 -16.19 -7.44 13.25
C THR A 135 -15.57 -6.05 13.20
N GLN A 136 -14.39 -5.85 13.81
CA GLN A 136 -13.64 -4.60 13.73
C GLN A 136 -13.30 -4.26 12.28
N ILE A 137 -12.85 -5.23 11.47
CA ILE A 137 -12.57 -5.01 10.04
C ILE A 137 -13.82 -4.59 9.27
N LEU A 138 -14.95 -5.29 9.47
CA LEU A 138 -16.21 -4.95 8.81
C LEU A 138 -16.70 -3.54 9.18
N THR A 139 -16.52 -3.12 10.44
CA THR A 139 -16.85 -1.75 10.87
C THR A 139 -15.86 -0.69 10.37
N ALA A 140 -14.59 -1.07 10.19
CA ALA A 140 -13.53 -0.18 9.72
C ALA A 140 -13.60 0.06 8.20
N LEU A 141 -14.07 -0.93 7.44
CA LEU A 141 -14.06 -0.92 5.97
C LEU A 141 -14.74 0.33 5.36
N PRO A 142 -15.95 0.76 5.80
CA PRO A 142 -16.55 2.01 5.30
C PRO A 142 -15.67 3.22 5.58
N PHE A 143 -15.02 3.30 6.75
CA PHE A 143 -14.14 4.43 7.06
C PHE A 143 -12.93 4.46 6.13
N ILE A 144 -12.35 3.30 5.79
CA ILE A 144 -11.26 3.21 4.81
C ILE A 144 -11.74 3.68 3.44
N LEU A 145 -12.92 3.24 2.97
CA LEU A 145 -13.45 3.61 1.66
C LEU A 145 -13.81 5.11 1.54
N PHE A 146 -14.20 5.74 2.64
CA PHE A 146 -14.57 7.17 2.67
C PHE A 146 -13.45 8.09 3.17
N ASN A 147 -12.18 7.64 3.10
CA ASN A 147 -11.01 8.43 3.52
C ASN A 147 -11.10 8.95 4.97
N LYS A 148 -11.53 8.08 5.88
CA LYS A 148 -11.71 8.35 7.31
C LYS A 148 -10.88 7.41 8.18
N LEU A 149 -9.70 7.01 7.71
CA LEU A 149 -8.80 6.10 8.44
C LEU A 149 -8.53 6.57 9.88
N LYS A 150 -8.46 7.89 10.11
CA LYS A 150 -8.31 8.51 11.44
C LYS A 150 -9.36 8.09 12.49
N LYS A 151 -10.49 7.50 12.08
CA LYS A 151 -11.53 6.98 12.97
C LYS A 151 -11.26 5.56 13.47
N ILE A 152 -10.22 4.90 12.97
CA ILE A 152 -9.83 3.54 13.31
C ILE A 152 -8.69 3.61 14.31
N HIS A 153 -8.97 3.32 15.58
CA HIS A 153 -7.98 3.44 16.66
C HIS A 153 -6.81 2.46 16.51
N GLU A 154 -7.05 1.33 15.86
CA GLU A 154 -6.05 0.30 15.61
C GLU A 154 -5.09 0.65 14.48
N ALA A 155 -5.39 1.71 13.70
CA ALA A 155 -4.54 2.22 12.63
C ALA A 155 -3.62 3.33 13.16
N LYS A 156 -2.31 3.12 13.02
CA LYS A 156 -1.26 4.10 13.39
C LYS A 156 -0.47 4.49 12.17
N GLN A 157 -0.21 5.78 12.02
CA GLN A 157 0.50 6.34 10.87
C GLN A 157 1.87 6.91 11.29
N TYR A 158 2.87 6.68 10.45
CA TYR A 158 4.24 7.14 10.60
C TYR A 158 4.75 7.58 9.21
N CYS A 159 5.73 8.47 9.13
CA CYS A 159 6.35 8.83 7.86
C CYS A 159 7.88 8.83 8.00
N ALA A 160 8.61 8.29 7.03
CA ALA A 160 10.09 8.29 7.06
C ALA A 160 10.68 8.15 5.64
N PRO A 161 11.90 8.67 5.38
CA PRO A 161 12.55 8.48 4.08
C PRO A 161 13.03 7.04 3.85
N GLU A 162 13.18 6.25 4.91
CA GLU A 162 13.58 4.85 4.87
C GLU A 162 12.88 4.05 5.97
N ILE A 163 12.34 2.89 5.61
CA ILE A 163 11.61 1.99 6.50
C ILE A 163 12.09 0.56 6.27
N THR A 164 12.39 -0.16 7.36
CA THR A 164 12.73 -1.59 7.30
C THR A 164 11.68 -2.42 8.01
N VAL A 165 11.15 -3.43 7.33
CA VAL A 165 10.21 -4.40 7.88
C VAL A 165 10.85 -5.79 7.91
N ASN A 166 10.77 -6.45 9.05
CA ASN A 166 11.14 -7.86 9.20
C ASN A 166 9.90 -8.65 9.61
N LEU A 167 9.64 -9.75 8.92
CA LEU A 167 8.55 -10.67 9.17
C LEU A 167 9.10 -11.92 9.85
N LYS A 168 8.49 -12.34 10.97
CA LYS A 168 8.89 -13.57 11.65
C LYS A 168 8.64 -14.79 10.77
N THR A 169 7.47 -14.83 10.14
CA THR A 169 7.07 -15.83 9.17
C THR A 169 6.97 -15.20 7.78
N PRO A 170 7.38 -15.89 6.71
CA PRO A 170 7.26 -15.35 5.37
C PRO A 170 5.81 -15.04 5.00
N TYR A 171 5.60 -13.95 4.25
CA TYR A 171 4.25 -13.54 3.86
C TYR A 171 4.19 -12.88 2.47
N PHE A 172 2.97 -12.62 2.02
CA PHE A 172 2.67 -11.91 0.79
C PHE A 172 3.08 -10.44 0.85
N VAL A 173 3.63 -9.95 -0.25
CA VAL A 173 3.92 -8.54 -0.51
C VAL A 173 3.42 -8.19 -1.90
N HIS A 174 2.67 -7.10 -2.01
CA HIS A 174 2.33 -6.49 -3.30
C HIS A 174 3.00 -5.14 -3.47
N LEU A 175 3.22 -4.75 -4.73
CA LEU A 175 3.60 -3.42 -5.16
C LEU A 175 2.57 -2.93 -6.17
N ASP A 176 1.95 -1.78 -5.92
CA ASP A 176 0.93 -1.16 -6.79
C ASP A 176 -0.23 -2.12 -7.18
N GLY A 177 -0.47 -3.15 -6.37
CA GLY A 177 -1.52 -4.16 -6.55
C GLY A 177 -1.04 -5.47 -7.20
N GLU A 178 0.20 -5.53 -7.69
CA GLU A 178 0.82 -6.73 -8.22
C GLU A 178 1.53 -7.52 -7.11
N ILE A 179 1.32 -8.84 -7.04
CA ILE A 179 1.98 -9.70 -6.05
C ILE A 179 3.40 -9.98 -6.50
N ILE A 180 4.36 -9.44 -5.75
CA ILE A 180 5.80 -9.55 -6.07
C ILE A 180 6.45 -10.68 -5.30
N SER A 181 5.96 -10.99 -4.09
CA SER A 181 6.46 -12.13 -3.31
C SER A 181 5.34 -12.76 -2.50
N THR A 182 5.41 -14.08 -2.34
CA THR A 182 4.53 -14.87 -1.46
C THR A 182 5.27 -15.37 -0.21
N LYS A 183 6.56 -15.06 -0.10
CA LYS A 183 7.47 -15.60 0.92
C LYS A 183 8.53 -14.57 1.36
N ALA A 184 8.16 -13.30 1.35
CA ALA A 184 9.02 -12.22 1.81
C ALA A 184 9.30 -12.35 3.31
N LYS A 185 10.53 -12.09 3.74
CA LYS A 185 10.96 -12.16 5.14
C LYS A 185 11.54 -10.83 5.63
N LYS A 186 12.22 -10.09 4.77
CA LYS A 186 12.72 -8.75 5.07
C LYS A 186 12.47 -7.83 3.89
N ILE A 187 12.01 -6.64 4.17
CA ILE A 187 11.71 -5.60 3.19
C ILE A 187 12.41 -4.32 3.65
N ILE A 188 13.15 -3.67 2.75
CA ILE A 188 13.76 -2.36 2.96
C ILE A 188 13.17 -1.43 1.93
N VAL A 189 12.57 -0.33 2.37
CA VAL A 189 11.87 0.63 1.52
C VAL A 189 12.53 1.99 1.68
N LYS A 190 12.81 2.67 0.57
CA LYS A 190 13.48 3.97 0.56
C LYS A 190 12.89 4.90 -0.49
N SER A 191 12.55 6.12 -0.09
CA SER A 191 12.10 7.18 -0.99
C SER A 191 13.27 7.66 -1.86
N LEU A 192 12.98 7.89 -3.14
CA LEU A 192 13.86 8.54 -4.10
C LEU A 192 13.21 9.89 -4.47
N PRO A 193 13.60 10.98 -3.80
CA PRO A 193 12.94 12.26 -3.99
C PRO A 193 13.07 12.79 -5.42
N LYS A 194 11.99 13.36 -5.96
CA LYS A 194 11.94 14.03 -7.28
C LYS A 194 12.46 13.17 -8.43
N ALA A 195 12.26 11.86 -8.34
CA ALA A 195 12.84 10.89 -9.28
C ALA A 195 12.12 10.85 -10.64
N ILE A 196 10.84 11.24 -10.71
CA ILE A 196 10.04 11.17 -11.93
C ILE A 196 9.36 12.51 -12.18
N LYS A 197 9.31 12.93 -13.45
CA LYS A 197 8.48 14.04 -13.92
C LYS A 197 7.18 13.49 -14.47
N ILE A 198 6.05 13.99 -13.97
CA ILE A 198 4.72 13.64 -14.47
C ILE A 198 3.98 14.89 -14.93
N ILE A 199 3.00 14.69 -15.79
CA ILE A 199 2.08 15.74 -16.23
C ILE A 199 0.81 15.62 -15.40
N GLN A 200 0.42 16.71 -14.73
CA GLN A 200 -0.84 16.79 -14.00
C GLN A 200 -1.67 17.98 -14.46
N MET A 201 -2.96 17.98 -14.12
CA MET A 201 -3.82 19.15 -14.29
C MET A 201 -3.44 20.19 -13.23
N LYS A 202 -3.40 21.47 -13.62
CA LYS A 202 -3.30 22.58 -12.68
C LYS A 202 -4.53 22.56 -11.77
N SER A 203 -4.33 22.64 -10.45
CA SER A 203 -5.38 22.71 -9.44
C SER A 203 -6.11 24.06 -9.47
#